data_AF-A0A2S8PPM0-F1
#
_entry.id   AF-A0A2S8PPM0-F1
#
_cell.length_a   1.000
_cell.length_b   1.000
_cell.length_c   1.000
_cell.angle_alpha   90.00
_cell.angle_beta   90.00
_cell.angle_gamma   90.00
#
_symmetry.space_group_name_H-M   'P 1'
#
loop_
_entity.id
_entity.type
_entity.pdbx_description
1 polymer ?
#
loop_
_entity_poly.entity_id
_entity_poly.type
_entity_poly.pdbx_seq_one_letter_code
_entity_poly.pdbx_strand_id
1 'polypeptide(L)' 'MPKVGSGTGAILGAAELPAAVVASVLLVHEHVSSLQWFGIVLIFIGIAIPQIRFSRKQSPPIYERPESAAHL' A
#
# COMPACT_ATOMS: atom_id res chain seq x y z
N MET A 1 -7.94 13.86 -11.76
CA MET A 1 -8.05 13.09 -10.51
C MET A 1 -6.93 12.04 -10.50
N PRO A 2 -6.11 11.93 -9.45
CA PRO A 2 -4.93 11.07 -9.45
C PRO A 2 -5.32 9.61 -9.67
N LYS A 3 -4.49 8.87 -10.42
CA LYS A 3 -4.75 7.48 -10.86
C LYS A 3 -4.54 6.43 -9.76
N VAL A 4 -4.87 6.76 -8.51
CA VAL A 4 -4.73 5.85 -7.37
C VAL A 4 -6.07 5.11 -7.18
N GLY A 5 -6.05 3.78 -7.22
CA GLY A 5 -7.23 2.96 -6.93
C GLY A 5 -7.71 3.17 -5.49
N SER A 6 -9.00 2.90 -5.20
CA SER A 6 -9.60 3.19 -3.88
C SER A 6 -8.81 2.59 -2.71
N GLY A 7 -8.27 1.38 -2.87
CA GLY A 7 -7.40 0.74 -1.88
C GLY A 7 -6.09 1.48 -1.64
N THR A 8 -5.44 1.98 -2.69
CA THR A 8 -4.21 2.78 -2.55
C THR A 8 -4.45 4.15 -1.91
N GLY A 9 -5.64 4.75 -2.11
CA GLY A 9 -6.02 5.98 -1.43
C GLY A 9 -6.21 5.81 0.09
N ALA A 10 -6.85 4.71 0.51
CA ALA A 10 -7.04 4.43 1.94
C ALA A 10 -5.72 4.21 2.69
N ILE A 11 -4.74 3.55 2.06
CA ILE A 11 -3.40 3.36 2.64
C ILE A 11 -2.69 4.69 2.79
N LEU A 12 -2.76 5.54 1.76
CA LEU A 12 -2.11 6.85 1.78
C LEU A 12 -2.68 7.74 2.89
N GLY A 13 -3.99 7.67 3.14
CA GLY A 13 -4.62 8.30 4.30
C GLY A 13 -4.13 7.73 5.63
N ALA A 14 -4.08 6.40 5.79
CA ALA A 14 -3.55 5.79 7.02
C ALA A 14 -2.06 6.12 7.28
N ALA A 15 -1.28 6.32 6.22
CA ALA A 15 0.14 6.66 6.29
C ALA A 15 0.41 8.15 6.60
N GLU A 16 -0.61 9.02 6.55
CA GLU A 16 -0.43 10.47 6.74
C GLU A 16 0.10 10.82 8.13
N LEU A 17 -0.49 10.22 9.18
CA LEU A 17 -0.14 10.53 10.57
C LEU A 17 1.26 10.00 10.93
N PRO A 18 1.63 8.74 10.60
CA PRO A 18 3.00 8.26 10.81
C PRO A 18 4.05 9.09 10.05
N ALA A 19 3.78 9.47 8.79
CA ALA A 19 4.69 10.28 8.01
C ALA A 19 4.87 11.68 8.61
N ALA A 20 3.79 12.30 9.11
CA ALA A 20 3.84 13.58 9.81
C ALA A 20 4.69 13.50 11.08
N VAL A 21 4.56 12.43 11.87
CA VAL A 21 5.39 12.24 13.07
C VAL A 21 6.86 12.10 12.71
N VAL A 22 7.20 11.29 11.69
CA VAL A 22 8.58 11.14 11.21
C VAL A 22 9.15 12.48 10.73
N ALA A 23 8.37 13.27 9.99
CA ALA A 23 8.78 14.60 9.56
C ALA A 23 9.02 15.55 10.76
N SER A 24 8.19 15.49 11.80
CA SER A 24 8.41 16.29 13.02
C SER A 24 9.73 15.93 13.70
N VAL A 25 10.04 14.64 13.85
CA VAL A 25 11.29 14.20 14.48
C VAL A 25 12.51 14.68 13.68
N LEU A 26 12.44 14.55 12.35
CA LEU A 26 13.58 14.85 11.48
C LEU A 26 13.80 16.35 11.24
N LEU A 27 12.72 17.14 11.18
CA LEU A 27 12.79 18.57 10.85
C LEU A 27 12.81 19.48 12.08
N VAL A 28 12.05 19.13 13.12
CA VAL A 28 11.92 19.93 14.36
C VAL A 28 12.88 19.45 15.44
N HIS A 29 13.51 18.28 15.27
CA HIS A 29 14.34 17.62 16.29
C HIS A 29 13.58 17.40 17.61
N GLU A 30 12.26 17.24 17.54
CA GLU A 30 11.45 16.95 18.70
C GLU A 30 11.83 15.59 19.30
N HIS A 31 11.99 15.56 20.62
CA HIS A 31 12.47 14.38 21.33
C HIS A 31 11.35 13.36 21.45
N VAL A 32 11.24 12.47 20.46
CA VAL A 32 10.26 11.39 20.44
C VAL A 32 10.74 10.23 21.31
N SER A 33 9.88 9.79 22.23
CA SER A 33 10.18 8.66 23.12
C SER A 33 10.37 7.36 22.35
N SER A 34 11.25 6.49 22.83
CA SER A 34 11.53 5.18 22.23
C SER A 34 10.27 4.31 22.08
N LEU A 35 9.28 4.46 22.97
CA LEU A 35 8.01 3.75 22.89
C LEU A 35 7.13 4.25 21.72
N GLN A 36 7.21 5.54 21.40
CA GLN A 36 6.46 6.12 20.29
C GLN A 36 7.06 5.69 18.94
N TRP A 37 8.38 5.57 18.86
CA TRP A 37 9.08 4.93 17.74
C TRP A 37 8.63 3.49 17.51
N PHE A 38 8.51 2.70 18.58
CA PHE A 38 7.97 1.34 18.49
C PHE A 38 6.55 1.32 17.92
N GLY A 39 5.69 2.23 18.38
CA GLY A 39 4.32 2.39 17.85
C GLY A 39 4.30 2.73 16.35
N ILE A 40 5.16 3.64 15.89
CA ILE A 40 5.29 4.00 14.47
C ILE A 40 5.65 2.79 13.62
N VAL A 41 6.67 2.02 14.04
CA VAL A 41 7.09 0.80 13.35
C VAL A 41 5.95 -0.23 13.30
N LEU A 42 5.21 -0.41 14.39
CA LEU A 42 4.07 -1.33 14.45
C LEU A 42 2.95 -0.93 13.49
N ILE A 43 2.63 0.37 13.39
CA ILE A 43 1.63 0.88 12.44
C ILE A 43 2.07 0.62 11.00
N PHE A 44 3.34 0.92 10.66
CA PHE A 44 3.87 0.65 9.32
C PHE A 44 3.79 -0.84 8.95
N ILE A 45 4.14 -1.73 9.88
CA ILE A 45 4.01 -3.18 9.69
C ILE A 45 2.54 -3.58 9.46
N GLY A 46 1.62 -3.07 10.29
CA GLY A 46 0.19 -3.34 10.17
C GLY A 46 -0.40 -2.91 8.82
N ILE A 47 0.09 -1.79 8.27
CA ILE A 47 -0.27 -1.31 6.93
C ILE A 47 0.36 -2.18 5.83
N ALA A 48 1.62 -2.60 6.00
CA ALA A 48 2.39 -3.31 4.97
C ALA A 48 1.97 -4.79 4.77
N ILE A 49 1.62 -5.51 5.84
CA ILE A 49 1.22 -6.93 5.78
C ILE A 49 0.10 -7.23 4.75
N PRO A 50 -1.06 -6.55 4.77
CA PRO A 50 -2.12 -6.82 3.82
C PRO A 50 -1.72 -6.47 2.37
N GLN A 51 -0.87 -5.47 2.16
CA GLN A 51 -0.37 -5.09 0.82
C GLN A 51 0.50 -6.16 0.18
N ILE A 52 1.40 -6.75 0.97
CA ILE A 52 2.30 -7.80 0.50
C ILE A 52 1.52 -9.09 0.20
N ARG A 53 0.45 -9.36 0.97
CA ARG A 53 -0.40 -10.55 0.79
C ARG A 53 -1.36 -10.42 -0.41
N PHE A 54 -1.84 -9.22 -0.72
CA PHE A 54 -2.77 -8.99 -1.83
C PHE A 54 -2.09 -8.96 -3.22
N SER A 55 -0.79 -8.69 -3.28
CA SER A 55 -0.05 -8.58 -4.56
C SER A 55 0.21 -9.93 -5.27
N ARG A 56 -0.38 -11.05 -4.83
CA ARG A 56 -0.09 -12.40 -5.35
C ARG A 56 -1.18 -13.08 -6.19
N LYS A 57 -2.29 -12.43 -6.56
CA LYS A 57 -3.22 -13.01 -7.54
C LYS A 57 -3.80 -11.97 -8.50
N GLN A 58 -3.11 -11.76 -9.61
CA GLN A 58 -3.76 -11.43 -10.87
C GLN A 58 -3.49 -12.61 -11.81
N SER A 59 -4.42 -13.57 -11.84
CA SER A 59 -4.44 -14.55 -12.93
C SER A 59 -4.71 -13.76 -14.21
N PRO A 60 -3.87 -13.86 -15.25
CA PRO A 60 -4.20 -13.22 -16.53
C PRO A 60 -5.52 -13.82 -17.06
N PRO A 61 -6.36 -13.02 -17.74
CA PRO A 61 -7.58 -13.53 -18.34
C PRO A 61 -7.24 -14.64 -19.34
N ILE A 62 -7.90 -15.79 -19.22
CA ILE A 62 -7.83 -16.88 -20.19
C ILE A 62 -8.42 -16.35 -21.49
N TYR A 63 -7.57 -16.09 -22.50
CA TYR A 63 -8.04 -15.78 -23.84
C TYR A 63 -8.64 -17.06 -24.43
N GLU A 64 -9.96 -17.11 -24.55
CA GLU A 64 -10.64 -18.16 -25.32
C GLU A 64 -10.17 -18.07 -26.76
N ARG A 65 -9.46 -19.11 -27.21
CA ARG A 65 -9.01 -19.25 -28.59
C ARG A 65 -10.25 -19.41 -29.48
N PRO A 66 -10.48 -18.55 -30.48
CA PRO A 66 -11.54 -18.79 -31.45
C PRO A 66 -11.10 -19.93 -32.38
N GLU A 67 -11.41 -21.16 -32.01
CA GLU A 67 -11.17 -22.37 -32.83
C GLU A 67 -12.13 -22.49 -34.03
N SER A 68 -12.77 -21.41 -34.47
CA SER A 68 -13.91 -21.47 -35.40
C SER A 68 -13.87 -20.46 -36.56
N ALA A 69 -12.72 -19.85 -36.86
CA ALA A 69 -12.58 -18.91 -37.99
C ALA A 69 -11.75 -19.44 -39.17
N ALA A 70 -11.27 -20.68 -39.13
CA ALA A 70 -10.38 -21.25 -40.15
C ALA A 70 -11.05 -22.30 -41.06
N HIS A 71 -12.38 -22.39 -41.06
CA HIS A 71 -13.14 -23.35 -41.87
C HIS A 71 -14.26 -22.71 -42.71
N LEU A 72 -14.03 -21.51 -43.23
CA LEU A 72 -14.78 -20.90 -44.33
C LEU A 72 -13.79 -20.32 -45.35
#